data_AF-A0A7Y7YJN3-F1
#
_entry.id   AF-A0A7Y7YJN3-F1
#
_cell.length_a   1.000
_cell.length_b   1.000
_cell.length_c   1.000
_cell.angle_alpha   90.00
_cell.angle_beta   90.00
_cell.angle_gamma   90.00
#
_symmetry.space_group_name_H-M   'P 1'
#
loop_
_entity.id
_entity.type
_entity.pdbx_description
1 polymer ?
#
loop_
_entity_poly.entity_id
_entity_poly.type
_entity_poly.pdbx_seq_one_letter_code
_entity_poly.pdbx_strand_id
1 'polypeptide(L)'
;RIKLRYAHLGGANPPIIVIHGNQIEKVPKSYVRYLENTYRRVLKLVGTPIRIEFKGGENPYEGNKNTLTDRQVNKKRRLMTHHKKADKKRRDKK
;
A
#
# COMPACT_ATOMS: atom_id res chain seq x y z
N ARG A 1 8.99 4.16 4.92
CA ARG A 1 8.92 4.36 6.39
C ARG A 1 7.53 3.95 6.83
N ILE A 2 7.45 3.20 7.92
CA ILE A 2 6.18 2.83 8.56
C ILE A 2 5.46 4.11 8.99
N LYS A 3 4.18 4.24 8.63
CA LYS A 3 3.34 5.39 9.00
C LYS A 3 2.03 4.90 9.59
N LEU A 4 1.86 5.05 10.90
CA LEU A 4 0.58 4.85 11.60
C LEU A 4 -0.20 6.16 11.54
N ARG A 5 -1.50 6.11 11.19
CA ARG A 5 -2.32 7.30 10.91
C ARG A 5 -3.36 7.56 12.00
N TYR A 6 -4.22 6.59 12.27
CA TYR A 6 -5.27 6.71 13.27
C TYR A 6 -5.60 5.34 13.86
N ALA A 7 -6.20 5.35 15.04
CA ALA A 7 -6.65 4.15 15.74
C ALA A 7 -8.11 4.31 16.16
N HIS A 8 -8.85 3.20 16.15
CA HIS A 8 -10.22 3.16 16.66
C HIS A 8 -10.48 1.83 17.38
N LEU A 9 -11.55 1.80 18.16
CA LEU A 9 -11.99 0.59 18.86
C LEU A 9 -12.66 -0.35 17.84
N GLY A 10 -12.08 -1.54 17.66
CA GLY A 10 -12.65 -2.60 16.82
C GLY A 10 -13.62 -3.51 17.58
N GLY A 11 -13.53 -3.56 18.90
CA GLY A 11 -14.37 -4.40 19.74
C GLY A 11 -14.13 -4.16 21.22
N ALA A 12 -15.11 -4.53 22.06
CA ALA A 12 -15.11 -4.22 23.49
C ALA A 12 -14.60 -5.37 24.39
N ASN A 13 -14.90 -6.63 24.06
CA ASN A 13 -14.62 -7.79 24.91
C ASN A 13 -14.00 -8.96 24.12
N PRO A 14 -12.66 -9.15 24.14
CA PRO A 14 -11.64 -8.27 24.75
C PRO A 14 -11.46 -6.95 23.96
N PRO A 15 -10.91 -5.88 24.57
CA PRO A 15 -10.68 -4.62 23.86
C PRO A 15 -9.76 -4.80 22.65
N ILE A 16 -10.26 -4.48 21.45
CA ILE A 16 -9.50 -4.52 20.20
C ILE A 16 -9.25 -3.08 19.74
N ILE A 17 -7.98 -2.74 19.51
CA ILE A 17 -7.57 -1.46 18.93
C ILE A 17 -7.09 -1.72 17.52
N VAL A 18 -7.81 -1.17 16.54
CA VAL A 18 -7.46 -1.28 15.13
C VAL A 18 -6.69 -0.04 14.72
N ILE A 19 -5.45 -0.21 14.26
CA ILE A 19 -4.55 0.85 13.84
C ILE A 19 -4.43 0.84 12.32
N HIS A 20 -4.73 1.97 11.70
CA HIS A 20 -4.61 2.17 10.26
C HIS A 20 -3.31 2.86 9.90
N GLY A 21 -2.75 2.51 8.75
CA GLY A 21 -1.46 3.05 8.32
C GLY A 21 -0.96 2.55 6.98
N ASN A 22 0.32 2.81 6.72
CA ASN A 22 1.05 2.33 5.56
C ASN A 22 2.30 1.55 6.02
N GLN A 23 2.67 0.51 5.29
CA GLN A 23 3.76 -0.43 5.60
C GLN A 23 3.63 -1.08 6.99
N ILE A 24 2.39 -1.35 7.41
CA ILE A 24 2.10 -1.78 8.78
C ILE A 24 2.50 -3.23 9.03
N GLU A 25 2.52 -4.05 7.98
CA GLU A 25 3.05 -5.43 8.01
C GLU A 25 4.52 -5.51 8.44
N LYS A 26 5.27 -4.40 8.29
CA LYS A 26 6.67 -4.31 8.67
C LYS A 26 6.87 -3.86 10.12
N VAL A 27 5.80 -3.67 10.89
CA VAL A 27 5.90 -3.27 12.30
C VAL A 27 6.51 -4.42 13.12
N PRO A 28 7.65 -4.21 13.80
CA PRO A 28 8.24 -5.24 14.64
C PRO A 28 7.35 -5.59 15.84
N LYS A 29 7.35 -6.86 16.24
CA LYS A 29 6.59 -7.35 17.40
C LYS A 29 6.90 -6.59 18.70
N SER A 30 8.13 -6.12 18.87
CA SER A 30 8.54 -5.27 20.00
C SER A 30 7.75 -3.95 20.06
N TYR A 31 7.50 -3.32 18.90
CA TYR A 31 6.73 -2.09 18.83
C TYR A 31 5.23 -2.32 19.07
N VAL A 32 4.71 -3.48 18.65
CA VAL A 32 3.33 -3.90 18.98
C VAL A 32 3.15 -4.01 20.50
N ARG A 33 4.08 -4.68 21.18
CA ARG A 33 4.08 -4.79 22.65
C ARG A 33 4.21 -3.42 23.34
N TYR A 34 5.03 -2.53 22.79
CA TYR A 34 5.14 -1.15 23.29
C TYR A 34 3.79 -0.42 23.21
N LEU A 35 3.10 -0.51 22.08
CA LEU A 35 1.78 0.10 21.90
C LEU A 35 0.75 -0.53 22.86
N GLU A 36 0.73 -1.85 22.99
CA GLU A 36 -0.18 -2.57 23.89
C GLU A 36 -0.03 -2.10 25.35
N ASN A 37 1.21 -2.05 25.83
CA ASN A 37 1.52 -1.58 27.19
C ASN A 37 1.21 -0.08 27.37
N THR A 38 1.36 0.72 26.31
CA THR A 38 1.05 2.15 26.34
C THR A 38 -0.46 2.36 26.46
N TYR A 39 -1.26 1.70 25.61
CA TYR A 39 -2.72 1.76 25.69
C TYR A 39 -3.25 1.23 27.02
N ARG A 40 -2.70 0.12 27.52
CA ARG A 40 -3.08 -0.42 28.84
C ARG A 40 -2.89 0.61 29.95
N ARG A 41 -1.75 1.30 29.94
CA ARG A 41 -1.39 2.31 30.95
C ARG A 41 -2.25 3.58 30.84
N VAL A 42 -2.41 4.11 29.63
CA VAL A 42 -3.12 5.38 29.39
C VAL A 42 -4.62 5.22 29.61
N LEU A 43 -5.20 4.11 29.14
CA LEU A 43 -6.63 3.83 29.30
C LEU A 43 -6.97 3.18 30.65
N LYS A 44 -5.97 2.95 31.51
CA LYS A 44 -6.11 2.32 32.85
C LYS A 44 -6.88 0.98 32.80
N LEU A 45 -6.61 0.19 31.77
CA LEU A 45 -7.23 -1.13 31.59
C LEU A 45 -6.54 -2.15 32.50
N VAL A 46 -7.27 -2.63 33.50
CA VAL A 46 -6.79 -3.64 34.46
C VAL A 46 -7.49 -4.97 34.19
N GLY A 47 -6.72 -6.06 34.17
CA GLY A 47 -7.27 -7.41 34.07
C GLY A 47 -7.78 -7.84 32.69
N THR A 48 -7.75 -6.97 31.67
CA THR A 48 -8.15 -7.32 30.30
C THR A 48 -6.96 -7.32 29.33
N PRO A 49 -6.77 -8.38 28.53
CA PRO A 49 -5.78 -8.36 27.47
C PRO A 49 -6.23 -7.42 26.34
N ILE A 50 -5.32 -6.58 25.84
CA ILE A 50 -5.60 -5.67 24.71
C ILE A 50 -5.08 -6.32 23.44
N ARG A 51 -5.91 -6.37 22.40
CA ARG A 51 -5.50 -6.85 21.09
C ARG A 51 -5.28 -5.67 20.16
N ILE A 52 -4.15 -5.66 19.46
CA ILE A 52 -3.87 -4.68 18.42
C ILE A 52 -3.97 -5.36 17.07
N GLU A 53 -4.81 -4.82 16.19
CA GLU A 53 -4.91 -5.23 14.80
C GLU A 53 -4.44 -4.10 13.89
N PHE A 54 -3.77 -4.47 12.80
CA PHE A 54 -3.29 -3.53 11.82
C PHE A 54 -4.10 -3.66 10.55
N LYS A 55 -4.70 -2.56 10.09
CA LYS A 55 -5.42 -2.51 8.81
C LYS A 55 -4.71 -1.59 7.84
N GLY A 56 -4.14 -2.21 6.81
CA GLY A 56 -3.63 -1.50 5.64
C GLY A 56 -4.76 -0.81 4.88
N GLY A 57 -4.42 0.21 4.11
CA GLY A 57 -5.32 0.67 3.05
C GLY A 57 -5.26 -0.32 1.90
N GLU A 58 -6.41 -0.87 1.50
CA GLU A 58 -6.50 -1.59 0.24
C GLU A 58 -6.38 -0.60 -0.92
N ASN A 59 -5.58 -0.96 -1.93
CA ASN A 59 -5.46 -0.16 -3.13
C ASN A 59 -6.52 -0.64 -4.15
N PRO A 60 -7.56 0.16 -4.46
CA PRO A 60 -8.63 -0.24 -5.38
C PRO A 60 -8.16 -0.43 -6.84
N TYR A 61 -6.90 -0.08 -7.14
CA TYR A 61 -6.28 -0.28 -8.44
C TYR A 61 -5.30 -1.47 -8.48
N GLU A 62 -5.14 -2.17 -7.36
CA GLU A 62 -4.29 -3.36 -7.29
C GLU A 62 -4.90 -4.48 -8.14
N GLY A 63 -4.14 -4.93 -9.15
CA GLY A 63 -4.60 -5.95 -10.10
C GLY A 63 -5.31 -5.42 -11.36
N ASN A 64 -5.62 -4.12 -11.44
CA ASN A 64 -6.12 -3.53 -12.68
C ASN A 64 -5.00 -3.51 -13.74
N LYS A 65 -5.07 -4.41 -14.71
CA LYS A 65 -4.23 -4.34 -15.92
C LYS A 65 -4.66 -3.10 -16.69
N ASN A 66 -3.78 -2.11 -16.80
CA ASN A 66 -4.02 -0.91 -17.59
C ASN A 66 -4.00 -1.29 -19.08
N THR A 67 -5.12 -1.82 -19.57
CA THR A 67 -5.29 -2.14 -20.98
C THR A 67 -5.26 -0.82 -21.74
N LEU A 68 -4.30 -0.69 -22.64
CA LEU A 68 -4.18 0.52 -23.46
C LEU A 68 -5.49 0.70 -24.23
N THR A 69 -6.06 1.89 -24.16
CA THR A 69 -7.18 2.27 -25.03
C THR A 69 -6.76 2.19 -26.50
N ASP A 70 -7.69 1.93 -27.41
CA ASP A 70 -7.39 1.79 -28.86
C ASP A 70 -6.62 3.00 -29.41
N ARG A 71 -6.93 4.20 -28.91
CA ARG A 71 -6.20 5.43 -29.23
C ARG A 71 -4.72 5.37 -28.81
N GLN A 72 -4.43 4.86 -27.62
CA GLN A 72 -3.06 4.72 -27.12
C GLN A 72 -2.30 3.62 -27.88
N VAL A 73 -2.96 2.51 -28.22
CA VAL A 73 -2.39 1.45 -29.07
C VAL A 73 -2.01 2.00 -30.44
N ASN A 74 -2.92 2.73 -31.09
CA ASN A 74 -2.67 3.33 -32.40
C ASN A 74 -1.57 4.40 -32.37
N LYS A 75 -1.50 5.21 -31.32
CA LYS A 75 -0.40 6.18 -31.10
C LYS A 75 0.95 5.47 -30.96
N LYS A 76 1.02 4.42 -30.12
CA LYS A 76 2.23 3.61 -29.95
C LYS A 76 2.66 2.95 -31.25
N ARG A 77 1.70 2.38 -32.00
CA ARG A 77 1.97 1.76 -33.31
C ARG A 77 2.61 2.76 -34.27
N ARG A 78 2.03 3.95 -34.43
CA ARG A 78 2.57 5.03 -35.30
C ARG A 78 3.99 5.44 -34.88
N LEU A 79 4.21 5.65 -33.59
CA LEU A 79 5.53 6.02 -33.06
C LEU A 79 6.59 4.97 -33.43
N MET A 80 6.27 3.69 -33.23
CA MET A 80 7.17 2.58 -33.56
C MET A 80 7.47 2.49 -35.06
N THR A 81 6.49 2.76 -35.94
CA THR A 81 6.74 2.82 -37.39
C THR A 81 7.68 3.95 -37.77
N HIS A 82 7.52 5.13 -37.18
CA HIS A 82 8.41 6.27 -37.43
C HIS A 82 9.84 5.99 -36.96
N HIS A 83 10.02 5.42 -35.76
CA HIS A 83 11.33 5.01 -35.27
C HIS A 83 11.99 3.98 -36.19
N LYS A 84 11.28 2.90 -36.57
CA LYS A 84 11.82 1.88 -37.48
C LYS A 84 12.24 2.45 -38.84
N LYS A 85 11.45 3.39 -39.39
CA LYS A 85 11.81 4.08 -40.64
C LYS A 85 13.05 4.96 -40.48
N ALA A 86 13.18 5.68 -39.36
CA ALA A 86 14.35 6.49 -39.07
C ALA A 86 15.62 5.64 -38.90
N ASP A 87 15.52 4.50 -38.19
CA ASP A 87 16.63 3.58 -37.99
C ASP A 87 17.07 2.93 -39.30
N LYS A 88 16.12 2.53 -40.16
CA LYS A 88 16.44 2.02 -41.51
C LYS A 88 17.19 3.07 -42.34
N LYS A 89 16.69 4.31 -42.38
CA LYS A 89 17.36 5.43 -43.09
C LYS A 89 18.76 5.73 -42.56
N ARG A 90 19.01 5.54 -41.25
CA ARG A 90 20.34 5.68 -40.65
C ARG A 90 21.28 4.54 -41.05
N ARG A 91 20.77 3.30 -41.12
CA ARG A 91 21.54 2.12 -41.57
C ARG A 91 21.90 2.22 -43.05
N ASP A 92 20.96 2.60 -43.89
CA ASP A 92 21.16 2.72 -45.35
C ASP A 92 22.09 3.89 -45.73
N LYS A 93 22.37 4.81 -44.79
CA LYS A 93 23.30 5.95 -44.96
C LYS A 93 24.74 5.66 -44.50
N LYS A 94 24.98 4.50 -43.88
CA LYS A 94 26.30 4.08 -43.38
C LYS A 94 26.90 3.05 -44.31
#